data_AF-A0A937LG16-F1
#
_entry.id   AF-A0A937LG16-F1
#
_cell.length_a   1.000
_cell.length_b   1.000
_cell.length_c   1.000
_cell.angle_alpha   90.00
_cell.angle_beta   90.00
_cell.angle_gamma   90.00
#
_symmetry.space_group_name_H-M   'P 1'
#
loop_
_entity.id
_entity.type
_entity.pdbx_description
1 polymer ?
#
loop_
_entity_poly.entity_id
_entity_poly.type
_entity_poly.pdbx_seq_one_letter_code
_entity_poly.pdbx_strand_id
1 'polypeptide(L)'
;TILEPDHPVFSFPNQIDAQDFEGWVQERNNYNFSSFDRERYVPLTEAHDEGESPSDGAMLHARIGSGNYVYTSYSWFRQLPAGVPGAYRIFANLLSLPAAPQ
;
A
#
# COMPACT_ATOMS: atom_id res chain seq x y z
N THR A 1 5.93 7.18 -3.79
CA THR A 1 5.86 8.06 -2.61
C THR A 1 4.93 7.47 -1.58
N ILE A 2 5.30 7.51 -0.30
CA ILE A 2 4.39 7.22 0.82
C ILE A 2 3.68 8.53 1.16
N LEU A 3 2.35 8.53 1.15
CA LEU A 3 1.55 9.74 1.35
C LEU A 3 1.24 10.00 2.83
N GLU A 4 1.02 8.92 3.58
CA GLU A 4 0.64 8.96 5.00
C GLU A 4 1.69 8.21 5.83
N PRO A 5 2.90 8.77 6.05
CA PRO A 5 4.03 8.04 6.64
C PRO A 5 3.78 7.54 8.07
N ASP A 6 2.90 8.22 8.81
CA ASP A 6 2.54 7.84 10.18
C ASP A 6 1.43 6.75 10.22
N HIS A 7 0.80 6.45 9.08
CA HIS A 7 -0.28 5.47 9.03
C HIS A 7 0.22 4.07 9.44
N PRO A 8 -0.55 3.28 10.22
CA PRO A 8 -0.09 1.98 10.73
C PRO A 8 0.35 0.96 9.67
N VAL A 9 -0.14 1.08 8.43
CA VAL A 9 0.38 0.28 7.29
C VAL A 9 1.89 0.43 7.10
N PHE A 10 2.46 1.59 7.45
CA PHE A 10 3.88 1.88 7.29
C PHE A 10 4.66 1.88 8.61
N SER A 11 4.02 1.72 9.75
CA SER A 11 4.68 1.81 11.06
C SER A 11 4.49 0.59 11.97
N PHE A 12 3.57 -0.34 11.66
CA PHE A 12 3.30 -1.49 12.53
C PHE A 12 2.98 -2.80 11.79
N PRO A 13 3.60 -3.95 12.17
CA PRO A 13 4.67 -4.10 13.18
C PRO A 13 6.06 -3.73 12.65
N ASN A 14 6.20 -3.48 11.35
CA ASN A 14 7.45 -3.07 10.74
C ASN A 14 7.41 -1.58 10.39
N GLN A 15 8.50 -0.86 10.64
CA GLN A 15 8.71 0.43 10.00
C GLN A 15 8.96 0.21 8.50
N ILE A 16 8.17 0.84 7.64
CA ILE A 16 8.28 0.77 6.18
C ILE A 16 8.81 2.10 5.68
N ASP A 17 9.77 2.05 4.77
CA ASP A 17 10.25 3.23 4.07
C ASP A 17 10.40 2.96 2.55
N ALA A 18 11.03 3.88 1.83
CA ALA A 18 11.20 3.76 0.38
C ALA A 18 11.97 2.48 -0.04
N GLN A 19 12.87 1.97 0.80
CA GLN A 19 13.67 0.76 0.52
C GLN A 19 12.81 -0.50 0.46
N ASP A 20 11.66 -0.53 1.15
CA ASP A 20 10.72 -1.67 1.08
C ASP A 20 10.03 -1.80 -0.29
N PHE A 21 10.15 -0.79 -1.15
CA PHE A 21 9.69 -0.80 -2.53
C PHE A 21 10.81 -1.13 -3.54
N GLU A 22 12.03 -1.39 -3.08
CA GLU A 22 13.16 -1.79 -3.92
C GLU A 22 13.15 -3.29 -4.24
N GLY A 23 13.75 -3.67 -5.36
CA GLY A 23 13.86 -5.07 -5.79
C GLY A 23 12.54 -5.70 -6.26
N TRP A 24 11.46 -4.91 -6.35
CA TRP A 24 10.19 -5.38 -6.88
C TRP A 24 10.31 -5.78 -8.34
N VAL A 25 9.81 -6.98 -8.66
CA VAL A 25 9.81 -7.55 -10.01
C VAL A 25 8.64 -6.98 -10.84
N GLN A 26 8.70 -7.16 -12.16
CA GLN A 26 7.75 -6.70 -13.20
C GLN A 26 6.29 -6.46 -12.74
N GLU A 27 5.64 -5.44 -13.32
CA GLU A 27 4.26 -5.02 -13.04
C GLU A 27 4.02 -4.78 -11.55
N ARG A 28 4.45 -3.62 -11.04
CA ARG A 28 4.34 -3.32 -9.59
C ARG A 28 2.89 -3.26 -9.11
N ASN A 29 2.00 -2.67 -9.90
CA ASN A 29 0.57 -2.61 -9.64
C ASN A 29 -0.24 -2.79 -10.93
N ASN A 30 -1.53 -3.13 -10.77
CA ASN A 30 -2.50 -3.21 -11.86
C ASN A 30 -3.90 -2.83 -11.36
N TYR A 31 -4.66 -2.11 -12.19
CA TYR A 31 -6.03 -1.67 -11.90
C TYR A 31 -6.16 -0.60 -10.80
N ASN A 32 -5.21 0.34 -10.70
CA ASN A 32 -5.34 1.49 -9.78
C ASN A 32 -6.69 2.19 -9.97
N PHE A 33 -7.31 2.62 -8.86
CA PHE A 33 -8.49 3.47 -8.97
C PHE A 33 -8.13 4.80 -9.63
N SER A 34 -8.87 5.17 -10.67
CA SER A 34 -8.77 6.49 -11.30
C SER A 34 -9.64 7.54 -10.58
N SER A 35 -10.64 7.10 -9.83
CA SER A 35 -11.46 7.94 -8.95
C SER A 35 -12.01 7.13 -7.78
N PHE A 36 -12.21 7.80 -6.64
CA PHE A 36 -12.76 7.22 -5.42
C PHE A 36 -13.29 8.34 -4.52
N ASP A 37 -14.12 7.99 -3.55
CA ASP A 37 -14.66 8.93 -2.55
C ASP A 37 -13.54 9.38 -1.59
N ARG A 38 -13.00 10.57 -1.81
CA ARG A 38 -11.88 11.13 -1.02
C ARG A 38 -12.27 11.51 0.41
N GLU A 39 -13.55 11.57 0.74
CA GLU A 39 -13.99 11.78 2.13
C GLU A 39 -13.94 10.48 2.93
N ARG A 40 -14.05 9.33 2.25
CA ARG A 40 -14.09 8.00 2.89
C ARG A 40 -12.79 7.23 2.80
N TYR A 41 -12.03 7.42 1.72
CA TYR A 41 -10.81 6.68 1.43
C TYR A 41 -9.59 7.57 1.56
N VAL A 42 -8.62 7.09 2.32
CA VAL A 42 -7.29 7.70 2.47
C VAL A 42 -6.33 7.01 1.50
N PRO A 43 -5.80 7.71 0.49
CA PRO A 43 -4.75 7.17 -0.36
C PRO A 43 -3.43 7.08 0.41
N LEU A 44 -2.80 5.91 0.40
CA LEU A 44 -1.61 5.65 1.21
C LEU A 44 -0.30 5.76 0.40
N THR A 45 -0.38 5.56 -0.91
CA THR A 45 0.79 5.54 -1.80
C THR A 45 0.48 6.24 -3.10
N GLU A 46 1.48 6.93 -3.64
CA GLU A 46 1.46 7.48 -5.00
C GLU A 46 2.62 6.92 -5.83
N ALA A 47 2.36 6.56 -7.07
CA ALA A 47 3.39 6.13 -8.03
C ALA A 47 3.00 6.56 -9.45
N HIS A 48 4.00 6.66 -10.32
CA HIS A 48 3.85 6.83 -11.76
C HIS A 48 5.06 6.23 -12.47
N ASP A 49 4.85 5.79 -13.71
CA ASP A 49 5.92 5.50 -14.64
C ASP A 49 6.43 6.80 -15.27
N GLU A 50 7.63 6.78 -15.83
CA GLU A 50 8.24 7.97 -16.44
C GLU A 50 7.37 8.53 -17.57
N GLY A 51 6.99 9.81 -17.45
CA GLY A 51 6.12 10.48 -18.41
C GLY A 51 4.61 10.29 -18.16
N GLU A 52 4.22 9.48 -17.18
CA GLU A 52 2.83 9.36 -16.75
C GLU A 52 2.48 10.35 -15.63
N SER A 53 1.17 10.62 -15.49
CA SER A 53 0.69 11.43 -14.35
C SER A 53 0.73 10.61 -13.05
N PRO A 54 1.01 11.25 -11.90
CA PRO A 54 0.94 10.59 -10.60
C PRO A 54 -0.41 9.88 -10.35
N SER A 55 -0.36 8.66 -9.82
CA SER A 55 -1.53 7.85 -9.44
C SER A 55 -1.48 7.53 -7.95
N ASP A 56 -2.50 7.96 -7.21
CA ASP A 56 -2.68 7.72 -5.77
C ASP A 56 -3.68 6.58 -5.46
N GLY A 57 -4.24 5.96 -6.49
CA GLY A 57 -5.26 4.93 -6.38
C GLY A 57 -4.74 3.50 -6.17
N ALA A 58 -3.44 3.33 -5.89
CA ALA A 58 -2.82 2.01 -5.81
C ALA A 58 -2.99 1.31 -4.46
N MET A 59 -3.10 2.08 -3.37
CA MET A 59 -3.37 1.57 -2.04
C MET A 59 -4.25 2.55 -1.30
N LEU A 60 -5.48 2.14 -0.98
CA LEU A 60 -6.47 2.96 -0.31
C LEU A 60 -6.89 2.30 0.98
N HIS A 61 -6.99 3.06 2.06
CA HIS A 61 -7.55 2.60 3.33
C HIS A 61 -8.86 3.33 3.64
N ALA A 62 -9.80 2.61 4.24
CA ALA A 62 -11.00 3.20 4.82
C ALA A 62 -11.38 2.45 6.10
N ARG A 63 -11.97 3.19 7.05
CA ARG A 63 -12.67 2.59 8.19
C ARG A 63 -14.11 2.35 7.80
N ILE A 64 -14.53 1.08 7.80
CA ILE A 64 -15.92 0.70 7.49
C ILE A 64 -16.52 0.03 8.71
N GLY A 65 -17.41 0.74 9.40
CA GLY A 65 -17.91 0.33 10.71
C GLY A 65 -16.76 0.14 11.71
N SER A 66 -16.67 -1.04 12.31
CA SER A 66 -15.56 -1.41 13.22
C SER A 66 -14.35 -2.02 12.51
N GLY A 67 -14.39 -2.20 11.19
CA GLY A 67 -13.35 -2.87 10.42
C GLY A 67 -12.40 -1.93 9.65
N ASN A 68 -11.28 -2.49 9.21
CA ASN A 68 -10.39 -1.89 8.22
C ASN A 68 -10.75 -2.45 6.85
N TYR A 69 -10.91 -1.56 5.86
CA TYR A 69 -10.91 -1.92 4.46
C TYR A 69 -9.62 -1.40 3.85
N VAL A 70 -8.90 -2.27 3.14
CA VAL A 70 -7.76 -1.89 2.32
C VAL A 70 -7.98 -2.40 0.91
N TYR A 71 -7.99 -1.48 -0.04
CA TYR A 71 -7.80 -1.82 -1.44
C TYR A 71 -6.31 -1.71 -1.77
N THR A 72 -5.80 -2.66 -2.56
CA THR A 72 -4.45 -2.57 -3.10
C THR A 72 -4.38 -3.22 -4.47
N SER A 73 -3.82 -2.47 -5.42
CA SER A 73 -3.56 -2.91 -6.79
C SER A 73 -2.18 -3.56 -6.96
N TYR A 74 -1.36 -3.61 -5.90
CA TYR A 74 -0.02 -4.16 -5.99
C TYR A 74 -0.04 -5.64 -6.36
N SER A 75 0.90 -6.05 -7.22
CA SER A 75 1.01 -7.41 -7.72
C SER A 75 1.63 -8.36 -6.69
N TRP A 76 0.98 -8.53 -5.53
CA TRP A 76 1.46 -9.38 -4.42
C TRP A 76 1.80 -10.80 -4.86
N PHE A 77 1.02 -11.34 -5.80
CA PHE A 77 1.22 -12.67 -6.39
C PHE A 77 2.54 -12.79 -7.17
N ARG A 78 3.20 -11.69 -7.54
CA ARG A 78 4.55 -11.69 -8.12
C ARG A 78 5.61 -11.42 -7.06
N GLN A 79 5.38 -10.41 -6.21
CA GLN A 79 6.40 -9.94 -5.27
C GLN A 79 6.66 -10.94 -4.13
N LEU A 80 5.59 -11.55 -3.58
CA LEU A 80 5.75 -12.52 -2.51
C LEU A 80 6.48 -13.78 -3.01
N PRO A 81 6.09 -14.46 -4.11
CA PRO A 81 6.83 -15.63 -4.58
C PRO A 81 8.26 -15.33 -5.05
N ALA A 82 8.54 -14.11 -5.53
CA ALA A 82 9.88 -13.66 -5.87
C ALA A 82 10.79 -13.44 -4.65
N GLY A 83 10.26 -13.52 -3.43
CA GLY A 83 11.05 -13.39 -2.20
C GLY A 83 11.41 -11.94 -1.86
N VAL A 84 10.68 -10.95 -2.38
CA VAL A 84 10.98 -9.52 -2.15
C VAL A 84 10.76 -9.18 -0.67
N PRO A 85 11.79 -8.85 0.12
CA PRO A 85 11.65 -8.70 1.57
C PRO A 85 10.66 -7.60 1.98
N GLY A 86 10.71 -6.45 1.31
CA GLY A 86 9.81 -5.34 1.60
C GLY A 86 8.34 -5.66 1.32
N ALA A 87 8.05 -6.48 0.30
CA ALA A 87 6.68 -6.92 0.02
C ALA A 87 6.10 -7.75 1.18
N TYR A 88 6.89 -8.63 1.79
CA TYR A 88 6.47 -9.39 2.97
C TYR A 88 6.23 -8.50 4.19
N ARG A 89 7.10 -7.52 4.43
CA ARG A 89 6.96 -6.57 5.55
C ARG A 89 5.69 -5.74 5.41
N ILE A 90 5.45 -5.17 4.22
CA ILE A 90 4.23 -4.41 3.94
C ILE A 90 2.99 -5.30 4.08
N PHE A 91 3.01 -6.51 3.51
CA PHE A 91 1.87 -7.43 3.61
C PHE A 91 1.58 -7.85 5.06
N ALA A 92 2.62 -8.08 5.88
CA ALA A 92 2.46 -8.34 7.30
C ALA A 92 1.83 -7.15 8.05
N ASN A 93 2.21 -5.92 7.72
CA ASN A 93 1.60 -4.71 8.28
C ASN A 93 0.11 -4.61 7.91
N LEU A 94 -0.24 -4.87 6.66
CA LEU A 94 -1.63 -4.90 6.20
C LEU A 94 -2.49 -5.89 7.02
N LEU A 95 -1.98 -7.10 7.25
CA LEU A 95 -2.66 -8.12 8.06
C LEU A 95 -2.75 -7.74 9.54
N SER A 96 -1.80 -6.95 10.04
CA SER A 96 -1.69 -6.56 11.45
C SER A 96 -2.50 -5.31 11.80
N LEU A 97 -3.08 -4.62 10.81
CA LEU A 97 -3.88 -3.40 11.01
C LEU A 97 -4.93 -3.48 12.13
N PRO A 98 -5.69 -4.58 12.34
CA PRO A 98 -6.65 -4.66 13.44
C PRO A 98 -6.02 -4.61 14.84
N ALA A 99 -4.73 -4.93 14.95
CA ALA A 99 -3.97 -4.93 16.20
C ALA A 99 -3.05 -3.72 16.36
N ALA A 100 -3.00 -2.83 15.35
CA ALA A 100 -2.15 -1.66 15.40
C ALA A 100 -2.61 -0.68 16.50
N PRO A 101 -1.66 -0.01 17.19
CA PRO A 101 -1.99 1.11 18.06
C PRO A 101 -2.75 2.19 17.28
N GLN A 102 -3.77 2.77 17.92
CA GLN A 102 -4.49 3.94 17.42
C GLN A 102 -3.75 5.23 17.77
#